data_AF-A0A6G1IT03-F1
#
_entry.id   AF-A0A6G1IT03-F1
#
_cell.length_a   1.000
_cell.length_b   1.000
_cell.length_c   1.000
_cell.angle_alpha   90.00
_cell.angle_beta   90.00
_cell.angle_gamma   90.00
#
_symmetry.space_group_name_H-M   'P 1'
#
loop_
_entity.id
_entity.type
_entity.pdbx_description
1 polymer ?
#
loop_
_entity_poly.entity_id
_entity_poly.type
_entity_poly.pdbx_seq_one_letter_code
_entity_poly.pdbx_strand_id
1 'polypeptide(L)'
;MSTTEATVALSDEDANDNQKLGTIFKNKTQQDGTVGDWTGPHTVTKRGPFQKKTAIVMRRDTSGWVRVFKVFAEKDHRPVAQYNSSDGARMIILENEEYCWIMGNATTKYVE
;
A
#
# COMPACT_ATOMS: atom_id res chain seq x y z
N MET A 1 -22.30 8.16 2.90
CA MET A 1 -21.55 7.31 3.85
C MET A 1 -20.11 7.76 3.79
N SER A 2 -19.51 8.03 4.95
CA SER A 2 -18.19 8.66 5.08
C SER A 2 -17.14 7.83 4.34
N THR A 3 -16.50 8.42 3.33
CA THR A 3 -15.33 7.85 2.64
C THR A 3 -14.23 7.65 3.66
N THR A 4 -14.12 6.44 4.21
CA THR A 4 -12.96 6.06 5.03
C THR A 4 -11.75 6.27 4.15
N GLU A 5 -10.89 7.23 4.51
CA GLU A 5 -9.69 7.53 3.74
C GLU A 5 -8.87 6.24 3.59
N ALA A 6 -8.81 5.71 2.36
CA ALA A 6 -8.07 4.50 2.01
C ALA A 6 -6.53 4.69 2.10
N THR A 7 -6.09 5.83 2.64
CA THR A 7 -4.69 6.19 2.79
C THR A 7 -4.44 6.95 4.08
N VAL A 8 -3.24 6.78 4.64
CA VAL A 8 -2.73 7.54 5.78
C VAL A 8 -1.44 8.22 5.33
N ALA A 9 -1.40 9.55 5.40
CA ALA A 9 -0.16 10.30 5.20
C ALA A 9 0.83 9.98 6.33
N LEU A 10 2.10 9.82 6.02
CA LEU A 10 3.15 9.49 6.97
C LEU A 10 4.26 10.54 6.90
N SER A 11 4.95 10.74 8.02
CA SER A 11 6.28 11.33 7.98
C SER A 11 7.28 10.31 7.40
N ASP A 12 8.43 10.79 6.94
CA ASP A 12 9.50 9.90 6.45
C ASP A 12 10.09 9.05 7.61
N GLU A 13 10.04 9.56 8.84
CA GLU A 13 10.44 8.83 10.04
C GLU A 13 9.47 7.67 10.35
N ASP A 14 8.17 7.96 10.39
CA ASP A 14 7.13 6.94 10.63
C ASP A 14 7.15 5.83 9.56
N ALA A 15 7.48 6.17 8.31
CA ALA A 15 7.58 5.19 7.23
C ALA A 15 8.72 4.16 7.44
N ASN A 16 9.72 4.49 8.25
CA ASN A 16 10.84 3.62 8.56
C ASN A 16 10.69 2.85 9.88
N ASP A 17 9.71 3.19 10.72
CA ASP A 17 9.42 2.50 11.98
C ASP A 17 8.39 1.38 11.79
N ASN A 18 8.85 0.13 11.77
CA ASN A 18 7.97 -1.03 11.58
C ASN A 18 6.95 -1.21 12.72
N GLN A 19 7.29 -0.87 13.96
CA GLN A 19 6.35 -0.97 15.08
C GLN A 19 5.24 0.08 14.96
N LYS A 20 5.61 1.30 14.56
CA LYS A 20 4.65 2.37 14.29
C LYS A 20 3.71 2.02 13.15
N LEU A 21 4.24 1.49 12.05
CA LEU A 21 3.43 1.06 10.90
C LEU A 21 2.46 -0.05 11.27
N GLY A 22 2.90 -1.07 12.01
CA GLY A 22 2.01 -2.12 12.51
C GLY A 22 0.89 -1.56 13.39
N THR A 23 1.21 -0.56 14.23
CA THR A 23 0.22 0.12 15.08
C THR A 23 -0.80 0.92 14.26
N ILE A 24 -0.33 1.70 13.27
CA ILE A 24 -1.22 2.48 12.38
C ILE A 24 -2.15 1.54 11.61
N PHE A 25 -1.61 0.44 11.08
CA PHE A 25 -2.40 -0.57 10.37
C PHE A 25 -3.47 -1.15 11.28
N LYS A 26 -3.10 -1.66 12.47
CA LYS A 26 -4.04 -2.22 13.45
C LYS A 26 -5.15 -1.24 13.81
N ASN A 27 -4.81 0.03 14.05
CA ASN A 27 -5.81 1.05 14.38
C ASN A 27 -6.78 1.32 13.23
N LYS A 28 -6.32 1.25 11.97
CA LYS A 28 -7.14 1.50 10.78
C LYS A 28 -7.97 0.30 10.34
N THR A 29 -7.43 -0.90 10.45
CA THR A 29 -8.05 -2.13 9.92
C THR A 29 -8.65 -3.03 10.99
N GLN A 30 -8.34 -2.78 12.27
CA GLN A 30 -8.67 -3.65 13.41
C GLN A 30 -8.05 -5.06 13.28
N GLN A 31 -6.93 -5.19 12.56
CA GLN A 31 -6.21 -6.44 12.33
C GLN A 31 -4.73 -6.25 12.66
N ASP A 32 -4.14 -7.22 13.35
CA ASP A 32 -2.68 -7.27 13.49
C ASP A 32 -2.05 -7.51 12.11
N GLY A 33 -0.95 -6.82 11.83
CA GLY A 33 -0.24 -6.92 10.57
C GLY A 33 1.27 -7.05 10.79
N THR A 34 1.89 -7.94 10.03
CA THR A 34 3.34 -8.12 9.99
C THR A 34 3.91 -7.23 8.91
N VAL A 35 4.84 -6.35 9.30
CA VAL A 35 5.51 -5.42 8.37
C VAL A 35 6.69 -6.12 7.72
N GLY A 36 6.68 -6.17 6.39
CA GLY A 36 7.77 -6.72 5.58
C GLY A 36 8.88 -5.71 5.27
N ASP A 37 9.83 -6.15 4.45
CA ASP A 37 10.94 -5.34 3.98
C ASP A 37 10.54 -4.41 2.82
N TRP A 38 11.40 -3.42 2.56
CA TRP A 38 11.29 -2.55 1.39
C TRP A 38 11.54 -3.32 0.10
N THR A 39 10.67 -3.11 -0.89
CA THR A 39 10.67 -3.74 -2.21
C THR A 39 10.48 -2.68 -3.30
N GLY A 40 11.20 -2.81 -4.41
CA GLY A 40 11.11 -1.93 -5.57
C GLY A 40 10.37 -2.58 -6.75
N PRO A 41 10.22 -1.87 -7.89
CA PRO A 41 9.54 -2.36 -9.10
C PRO A 41 10.10 -3.68 -9.66
N HIS A 42 11.39 -3.95 -9.43
CA HIS A 42 12.08 -5.14 -9.93
C HIS A 42 12.06 -6.32 -8.94
N THR A 43 11.66 -6.08 -7.68
CA THR A 43 11.64 -7.09 -6.61
C THR A 43 10.21 -7.31 -6.11
N VAL A 44 9.23 -7.24 -7.00
CA VAL A 44 7.83 -7.44 -6.62
C VAL A 44 7.60 -8.92 -6.36
N THR A 45 7.67 -9.33 -5.10
CA THR A 45 7.45 -10.72 -4.67
C THR A 45 5.96 -11.05 -4.50
N LYS A 46 5.11 -10.03 -4.33
CA LYS A 46 3.65 -10.19 -4.19
C LYS A 46 2.91 -9.16 -5.02
N ARG A 47 2.08 -9.63 -5.95
CA ARG A 47 1.01 -8.89 -6.63
C ARG A 47 -0.25 -9.67 -6.27
N GLY A 48 -1.26 -9.03 -5.68
CA GLY A 48 -2.50 -9.69 -5.26
C GLY A 48 -3.28 -10.40 -6.41
N PRO A 49 -4.58 -10.70 -6.25
CA PRO A 49 -5.50 -10.09 -5.29
C PRO A 49 -5.32 -10.61 -3.86
N PHE A 50 -5.29 -9.68 -2.91
CA PHE A 50 -5.22 -10.02 -1.50
C PHE A 50 -6.60 -10.51 -1.01
N GLN A 51 -6.61 -11.63 -0.28
CA GLN A 51 -7.82 -12.23 0.28
C GLN A 51 -8.22 -11.62 1.64
N LYS A 52 -7.34 -10.78 2.19
CA LYS A 52 -7.51 -10.04 3.44
C LYS A 52 -7.06 -8.60 3.24
N LYS A 53 -7.53 -7.70 4.11
CA LYS A 53 -7.01 -6.33 4.15
C LYS A 53 -5.51 -6.38 4.32
N THR A 54 -4.83 -5.63 3.48
CA THR A 54 -3.38 -5.51 3.45
C THR A 54 -3.07 -4.03 3.37
N ALA A 55 -1.89 -3.59 3.79
CA ALA A 55 -1.44 -2.23 3.49
C ALA A 55 -0.11 -2.22 2.77
N ILE A 56 0.09 -1.15 2.01
CA ILE A 56 1.37 -0.85 1.37
C ILE A 56 1.84 0.49 1.89
N VAL A 57 3.05 0.51 2.41
CA VAL A 57 3.72 1.75 2.80
C VAL A 57 4.63 2.13 1.65
N MET A 58 4.35 3.26 1.02
CA MET A 58 5.19 3.84 -0.02
C MET A 58 6.14 4.84 0.62
N ARG A 59 7.43 4.71 0.35
CA ARG A 59 8.44 5.69 0.76
C ARG A 59 8.34 6.93 -0.10
N ARG A 60 8.60 8.11 0.47
CA ARG A 60 8.83 9.32 -0.32
C ARG A 60 10.03 9.10 -1.24
N ASP A 61 9.85 9.43 -2.52
CA ASP A 61 10.92 9.37 -3.53
C ASP A 61 10.62 10.35 -4.67
N THR A 62 11.65 10.75 -5.40
CA THR A 62 11.58 11.72 -6.50
C THR A 62 10.84 11.20 -7.73
N SER A 63 10.77 9.87 -7.91
CA SER A 63 10.08 9.25 -9.05
C SER A 63 9.51 7.89 -8.68
N GLY A 64 8.21 7.69 -8.84
CA GLY A 64 7.59 6.42 -8.50
C GLY A 64 6.09 6.51 -8.39
N TRP A 65 5.41 5.45 -8.79
CA TRP A 65 3.95 5.39 -8.75
C TRP A 65 3.48 4.04 -8.26
N VAL A 66 2.41 4.07 -7.46
CA VAL A 66 1.63 2.89 -7.11
C VAL A 66 0.22 3.07 -7.66
N ARG A 67 -0.26 2.12 -8.46
CA ARG A 67 -1.64 2.09 -8.94
C ARG A 67 -2.36 0.90 -8.30
N VAL A 68 -3.52 1.15 -7.73
CA VAL A 68 -4.37 0.15 -7.09
C VAL A 68 -5.47 -0.27 -8.05
N PHE A 69 -5.72 -1.56 -8.12
CA PHE A 69 -6.74 -2.19 -8.94
C PHE A 69 -7.66 -3.02 -8.06
N LYS A 70 -8.95 -3.00 -8.38
CA LYS A 70 -9.94 -3.92 -7.81
C LYS A 70 -10.31 -4.99 -8.83
N VAL A 71 -10.33 -6.25 -8.38
CA VAL A 71 -10.76 -7.39 -9.17
C VAL A 71 -12.28 -7.54 -9.03
N PHE A 72 -13.01 -7.47 -10.14
CA PHE A 72 -14.45 -7.75 -10.18
C PHE A 72 -14.74 -9.13 -10.76
N ALA A 73 -13.89 -9.59 -11.68
CA ALA A 73 -13.86 -10.94 -12.25
C ALA A 73 -12.45 -11.24 -12.77
N GLU A 74 -12.16 -12.50 -13.10
CA GLU A 74 -10.84 -12.97 -13.58
C GLU A 74 -10.22 -12.13 -14.72
N LYS A 75 -11.07 -11.53 -15.56
CA LYS A 75 -10.65 -10.67 -16.69
C LYS A 75 -11.12 -9.22 -16.57
N ASP A 76 -11.79 -8.84 -15.49
CA ASP A 76 -12.29 -7.48 -15.25
C ASP A 76 -11.64 -6.89 -14.00
N HIS A 77 -10.51 -6.22 -14.22
CA HIS A 77 -9.77 -5.50 -13.18
C HIS A 77 -9.80 -4.02 -13.51
N ARG A 78 -10.21 -3.17 -12.57
CA ARG A 78 -10.34 -1.72 -12.81
C ARG A 78 -9.44 -0.93 -11.88
N PRO A 79 -8.75 0.12 -12.38
CA PRO A 79 -7.98 1.00 -11.52
C PRO A 79 -8.94 1.77 -10.60
N VAL A 80 -8.64 1.80 -9.31
CA VAL A 80 -9.44 2.51 -8.30
C VAL A 80 -8.69 3.67 -7.66
N ALA A 81 -7.36 3.62 -7.65
CA ALA A 81 -6.53 4.70 -7.14
C ALA A 81 -5.13 4.72 -7.77
N GLN A 82 -4.47 5.88 -7.72
CA GLN A 82 -3.07 6.06 -8.09
C GLN A 82 -2.40 7.04 -7.14
N TYR A 83 -1.15 6.77 -6.79
CA TYR A 83 -0.37 7.55 -5.84
C TYR A 83 1.05 7.77 -6.37
N ASN A 84 1.58 8.98 -6.18
CA ASN A 84 2.95 9.35 -6.55
C ASN A 84 3.82 9.39 -5.28
N SER A 85 5.04 8.84 -5.36
CA SER A 85 6.02 8.89 -4.27
C SER A 85 6.52 10.31 -3.97
N SER A 86 6.43 11.23 -4.93
CA SER A 86 6.86 12.64 -4.74
C SER A 86 5.96 13.40 -3.78
N ASP A 87 4.70 12.97 -3.66
CA ASP A 87 3.68 13.61 -2.83
C ASP A 87 3.86 13.27 -1.34
N GLY A 88 4.87 12.47 -0.99
CA GLY A 88 5.20 12.08 0.38
C GLY A 88 4.90 10.63 0.73
N ALA A 89 5.52 10.19 1.82
CA ALA A 89 5.34 8.86 2.35
C ALA A 89 3.89 8.64 2.79
N ARG A 90 3.36 7.44 2.51
CA ARG A 90 1.98 7.11 2.82
C ARG A 90 1.78 5.62 3.01
N MET A 91 0.83 5.27 3.86
CA MET A 91 0.26 3.94 3.94
C MET A 91 -1.02 3.91 3.11
N ILE A 92 -1.15 2.93 2.23
CA ILE A 92 -2.29 2.71 1.34
C ILE A 92 -2.95 1.42 1.81
N ILE A 93 -4.19 1.51 2.28
CA ILE A 93 -4.96 0.34 2.70
C ILE A 93 -5.57 -0.29 1.45
N LEU A 94 -5.27 -1.55 1.23
CA LEU A 94 -5.86 -2.39 0.20
C LEU A 94 -6.97 -3.22 0.83
N GLU A 95 -8.16 -3.10 0.28
CA GLU A 95 -9.31 -3.93 0.64
C GLU A 95 -9.20 -5.33 0.02
N ASN A 96 -10.10 -6.23 0.43
CA ASN A 96 -10.18 -7.56 -0.17
C ASN A 96 -10.40 -7.44 -1.70
N GLU A 97 -9.80 -8.35 -2.45
CA GLU A 97 -9.84 -8.39 -3.92
C GLU A 97 -9.13 -7.21 -4.61
N GLU A 98 -8.35 -6.43 -3.86
CA GLU A 98 -7.48 -5.42 -4.44
C GLU A 98 -6.04 -5.93 -4.61
N TYR A 99 -5.33 -5.33 -5.54
CA TYR A 99 -3.88 -5.46 -5.70
C TYR A 99 -3.28 -4.14 -6.17
N CYS A 100 -1.97 -3.99 -6.04
CA CYS A 100 -1.27 -2.83 -6.57
C CYS A 100 -0.24 -3.22 -7.64
N TRP A 101 0.07 -2.27 -8.51
CA TRP A 101 1.25 -2.28 -9.36
C TRP A 101 2.19 -1.16 -8.93
N ILE A 102 3.44 -1.55 -8.66
CA ILE A 102 4.56 -0.68 -8.33
C ILE A 102 5.29 -0.36 -9.65
N MET A 103 5.39 0.92 -9.99
CA MET A 103 5.94 1.42 -11.25
C MET A 103 6.95 2.55 -11.00
N GLY A 104 7.87 2.77 -11.95
CA GLY A 104 8.97 3.72 -11.75
C GLY A 104 9.85 3.30 -10.57
N ASN A 105 10.53 4.25 -9.90
CA ASN A 105 11.41 3.95 -8.76
C ASN A 105 10.68 3.89 -7.41
N ALA A 106 9.36 3.64 -7.40
CA ALA A 106 8.61 3.51 -6.16
C ALA A 106 9.17 2.36 -5.31
N THR A 107 9.49 2.68 -4.05
CA THR A 107 9.90 1.70 -3.04
C THR A 107 8.79 1.55 -2.02
N THR A 108 8.39 0.31 -1.76
CA THR A 108 7.23 0.01 -0.90
C THR A 108 7.49 -1.16 0.03
N LYS A 109 6.83 -1.22 1.19
CA LYS A 109 6.78 -2.41 2.04
C LYS A 109 5.32 -2.81 2.28
N TYR A 110 5.08 -4.09 2.54
CA TYR A 110 3.76 -4.64 2.79
C TYR A 110 3.49 -4.82 4.28
N VAL A 111 2.24 -4.68 4.68
CA VAL A 111 1.73 -5.00 6.03
C VAL A 111 0.58 -5.99 5.87
N GLU A 112 0.76 -7.23 6.32
CA GLU A 112 -0.16 -8.37 6.13
C GLU A 112 -0.55 -9.09 7.42
#